data_AF-A0A0E9XMF1-F1
#
_entry.id   AF-A0A0E9XMF1-F1
#
_cell.length_a   1.000
_cell.length_b   1.000
_cell.length_c   1.000
_cell.angle_alpha   90.00
_cell.angle_beta   90.00
_cell.angle_gamma   90.00
#
_symmetry.space_group_name_H-M   'P 1'
#
loop_
_entity.id
_entity.type
_entity.pdbx_description
1 polymer ?
#
loop_
_entity_poly.entity_id
_entity_poly.type
_entity_poly.pdbx_seq_one_letter_code
_entity_poly.pdbx_strand_id
1 'polypeptide(L)' 'MNDFRAMLPSPPYKQVICLGAKQNGIPSDYIRKLEAMKTNDYNGPSIFDDIRRAME' A
#
# COMPACT_ATOMS: atom_id res chain seq x y z
N MET A 1 -16.18 -20.50 11.89
CA MET A 1 -15.03 -19.61 11.66
C MET A 1 -15.09 -19.22 10.19
N ASN A 2 -15.21 -17.93 9.87
CA ASN A 2 -15.16 -17.46 8.48
C ASN A 2 -13.74 -17.74 7.96
N ASP A 3 -13.59 -18.31 6.77
CA ASP A 3 -12.34 -18.80 6.15
C ASP A 3 -11.26 -17.72 5.91
N PHE A 4 -10.91 -16.96 6.95
CA PHE A 4 -9.96 -15.88 6.91
C PHE A 4 -8.56 -16.45 6.73
N ARG A 5 -7.89 -15.95 5.68
CA ARG A 5 -6.50 -16.26 5.39
C ARG A 5 -5.70 -14.97 5.46
N ALA A 6 -4.78 -14.89 6.41
CA ALA A 6 -3.84 -13.79 6.49
C ALA A 6 -2.91 -13.85 5.27
N MET A 7 -2.98 -12.82 4.42
CA MET A 7 -2.15 -12.68 3.23
C MET A 7 -1.44 -11.33 3.23
N LEU A 8 -0.26 -11.28 2.62
CA LEU A 8 0.49 -10.04 2.46
C LEU A 8 -0.18 -9.12 1.43
N PRO A 9 -0.20 -7.80 1.65
CA PRO A 9 -0.75 -6.82 0.71
C PRO A 9 0.11 -6.70 -0.54
N SER A 10 -0.45 -6.18 -1.64
CA SER A 10 0.34 -5.90 -2.84
C SER A 10 1.22 -4.65 -2.71
N PRO A 11 2.34 -4.55 -3.47
CA PRO A 11 3.19 -3.37 -3.48
C PRO A 11 2.45 -2.05 -3.76
N PRO A 12 1.58 -1.94 -4.80
CA PRO A 12 0.86 -0.70 -5.07
C PRO A 12 -0.12 -0.33 -3.94
N TYR A 13 -0.76 -1.32 -3.31
CA TYR A 13 -1.68 -1.06 -2.20
C TYR A 13 -0.95 -0.48 -0.99
N LYS A 14 0.23 -1.04 -0.64
CA LYS A 14 1.08 -0.48 0.41
C LYS A 14 1.49 0.96 0.11
N GLN A 15 1.88 1.26 -1.14
CA GLN A 15 2.26 2.62 -1.54
C GLN A 15 1.11 3.61 -1.35
N VAL A 16 -0.09 3.29 -1.82
CA VAL A 16 -1.28 4.16 -1.67
C VAL A 16 -1.57 4.44 -0.20
N ILE A 17 -1.54 3.43 0.66
CA ILE A 17 -1.73 3.60 2.11
C ILE A 17 -0.68 4.54 2.70
N CYS A 18 0.61 4.32 2.39
CA CYS A 18 1.69 5.14 2.92
C CYS A 18 1.60 6.58 2.43
N LEU A 19 1.24 6.81 1.17
CA LEU A 19 1.05 8.15 0.59
C LEU A 19 -0.10 8.87 1.29
N GLY A 20 -1.27 8.24 1.39
CA GLY A 20 -2.43 8.82 2.06
C GLY A 20 -2.15 9.11 3.54
N ALA A 21 -1.44 8.22 4.23
CA ALA A 21 -1.02 8.41 5.61
C ALA A 21 -0.16 9.67 5.81
N LYS A 22 0.85 9.85 4.94
CA LYS A 22 1.73 11.03 4.96
C LYS A 22 0.96 12.31 4.64
N GLN A 23 0.10 12.28 3.62
CA GLN A 23 -0.71 13.43 3.20
C GLN A 23 -1.64 13.92 4.31
N ASN A 24 -2.24 12.99 5.08
CA ASN A 24 -3.17 13.33 6.16
C ASN A 24 -2.50 13.56 7.51
N GLY A 25 -1.16 13.52 7.58
CA GLY A 25 -0.42 13.82 8.80
C GLY A 25 -0.69 12.86 9.96
N ILE A 26 -0.94 11.57 9.68
CA ILE A 26 -1.13 10.59 10.77
C ILE A 26 0.18 10.36 11.54
N PRO A 27 0.15 9.83 12.79
CA PRO A 27 1.33 9.74 13.63
C PRO A 27 2.52 9.05 12.94
N SER A 28 3.71 9.65 13.06
CA SER A 28 4.93 9.21 12.39
C SER A 28 5.32 7.77 12.74
N ASP A 29 5.11 7.33 13.98
CA ASP A 29 5.36 5.96 14.40
C ASP A 29 4.43 4.94 13.73
N TYR A 30 3.22 5.36 13.38
CA TYR A 30 2.30 4.51 12.61
C TYR A 30 2.72 4.45 11.14
N ILE A 31 3.15 5.58 10.56
CA ILE A 31 3.71 5.61 9.20
C ILE A 31 4.92 4.67 9.10
N ARG A 32 5.85 4.70 10.07
CA ARG A 32 7.00 3.79 10.12
C ARG A 32 6.58 2.31 10.14
N LYS A 33 5.51 1.98 10.89
CA LYS A 33 4.96 0.62 10.92
C LYS A 33 4.41 0.21 9.55
N LEU A 34 3.66 1.10 8.88
CA LEU A 34 3.14 0.86 7.53
C LEU A 34 4.28 0.65 6.52
N GLU A 35 5.31 1.47 6.58
CA GLU A 35 6.49 1.38 5.70
C GLU A 35 7.30 0.10 5.92
N ALA A 36 7.35 -0.43 7.14
CA ALA A 36 8.02 -1.68 7.47
C ALA A 36 7.24 -2.94 7.06
N MET A 37 5.95 -2.82 6.69
CA MET A 37 5.14 -3.99 6.29
C MET A 37 5.70 -4.66 5.02
N LYS A 38 5.77 -5.99 5.03
CA LYS A 38 6.11 -6.76 3.83
C LYS A 38 4.93 -6.79 2.86
N THR A 39 5.23 -6.85 1.57
CA THR A 39 4.24 -7.01 0.50
C THR A 39 4.34 -8.42 -0.06
N ASN A 40 3.31 -8.86 -0.76
CA ASN A 40 3.46 -9.94 -1.71
C ASN A 40 4.31 -9.42 -2.89
N ASP A 41 5.07 -10.29 -3.54
CA ASP A 41 5.95 -9.90 -4.65
C ASP A 41 5.16 -9.73 -5.97
N TYR A 42 3.93 -9.19 -5.89
CA TYR A 42 3.09 -8.95 -7.05
C TYR A 42 3.70 -7.86 -7.93
N ASN A 43 4.01 -8.23 -9.17
CA ASN A 43 4.59 -7.36 -10.19
C ASN A 43 3.71 -7.27 -11.45
N GLY A 44 2.42 -7.59 -11.33
CA GLY A 44 1.46 -7.54 -12.45
C GLY A 44 0.89 -6.13 -12.70
N PRO A 45 -0.02 -5.99 -13.68
CA PRO A 45 -0.68 -4.72 -13.99
C PRO A 45 -1.34 -4.11 -12.75
N SER A 46 -1.24 -2.78 -12.64
CA SER A 46 -1.69 -2.03 -11.47
C SER A 46 -2.38 -0.75 -11.92
N ILE A 47 -3.64 -0.58 -11.49
CA ILE A 47 -4.40 0.65 -11.73
C ILE A 47 -3.71 1.89 -11.15
N PHE A 48 -2.92 1.71 -10.09
CA PHE A 48 -2.12 2.78 -9.51
C PHE A 48 -1.09 3.33 -10.52
N ASP A 49 -0.46 2.46 -11.32
CA ASP A 49 0.48 2.89 -12.34
C ASP A 49 -0.22 3.60 -13.50
N ASP A 50 -1.40 3.15 -13.89
CA ASP A 50 -2.21 3.81 -14.91
C ASP A 50 -2.67 5.20 -14.48
N ILE A 51 -3.12 5.36 -13.23
CA ILE A 51 -3.47 6.67 -12.66
C ILE A 51 -2.24 7.58 -12.63
N ARG A 52 -1.09 7.07 -12.16
CA ARG A 52 0.14 7.86 -12.08
C ARG A 52 0.60 8.35 -13.45
N ARG A 53 0.55 7.48 -14.46
CA ARG A 53 0.87 7.82 -15.86
C ARG A 53 -0.08 8.86 -16.45
N ALA A 54 -1.36 8.85 -16.05
CA ALA A 54 -2.35 9.81 -16.53
C ALA A 54 -2.26 11.20 -15.87
N MET A 55 -1.57 11.30 -14.73
CA MET A 55 -1.35 12.56 -14.00
C MET A 55 0.00 13.24 -14.34
N GLU A 56 0.84 12.57 -15.13
CA GLU A 56 2.07 13.12 -15.74
C GLU A 56 1.73 13.93 -17.01
#